data_AF-A0A959Y6Z9-F1
#
_entry.id   AF-A0A959Y6Z9-F1
#
_cell.length_a   1.000
_cell.length_b   1.000
_cell.length_c   1.000
_cell.angle_alpha   90.00
_cell.angle_beta   90.00
_cell.angle_gamma   90.00
#
_symmetry.space_group_name_H-M   'P 1'
#
loop_
_entity.id
_entity.type
_entity.pdbx_description
1 polymer ?
#
loop_
_entity_poly.entity_id
_entity_poly.type
_entity_poly.pdbx_seq_one_letter_code
_entity_poly.pdbx_strand_id
1 'polypeptide(L)'
;MPRILFIASHRPGRAPGQRFRFEQYFDHLERHGIQCELSHLVTAEDDAVLYRKGHYFRKAGFVRRSHAIRRSDVDRMNEFDIIFIFREALMTRSTRYEEAFRRSGARIVFDFDDAIWLTNVSDANRRWAWLKGAGKTPHLIAMADLVMA
;
A
#
# COMPACT_ATOMS: atom_id res chain seq x y z
N MET A 1 -0.67 7.45 23.06
CA MET A 1 -1.21 6.13 22.66
C MET A 1 -0.49 5.73 21.39
N PRO A 2 0.03 4.50 21.26
CA PRO A 2 0.74 4.10 20.06
C PRO A 2 -0.13 4.25 18.81
N ARG A 3 0.44 4.73 17.70
CA ARG A 3 -0.26 4.96 16.43
C ARG A 3 0.39 4.17 15.32
N ILE A 4 -0.42 3.45 14.54
CA ILE A 4 0.02 2.67 13.39
C ILE A 4 -0.60 3.24 12.12
N LEU A 5 0.24 3.61 11.16
CA LEU A 5 -0.19 3.97 9.81
C LEU A 5 -0.14 2.75 8.90
N PHE A 6 -1.31 2.25 8.52
CA PHE A 6 -1.46 1.21 7.51
C PHE A 6 -1.47 1.81 6.11
N ILE A 7 -0.48 1.45 5.33
CA ILE A 7 -0.23 1.84 3.96
C ILE A 7 -0.71 0.70 3.06
N ALA A 8 -1.86 0.87 2.41
CA ALA A 8 -2.41 -0.15 1.51
C ALA A 8 -3.09 0.45 0.28
N SER A 9 -3.50 -0.39 -0.66
CA SER A 9 -4.10 0.05 -1.92
C SER A 9 -5.60 0.29 -1.81
N HIS A 10 -6.35 -0.59 -1.14
CA HIS A 10 -7.80 -0.60 -1.21
C HIS A 10 -8.44 -0.01 0.06
N ARG A 11 -9.62 0.60 -0.09
CA ARG A 11 -10.44 1.02 1.05
C ARG A 11 -10.76 -0.16 2.00
N PRO A 12 -11.09 0.11 3.28
CA PRO A 12 -11.48 -0.93 4.23
C PRO A 12 -12.54 -1.88 3.67
N GLY A 13 -12.43 -3.16 3.99
CA GLY A 13 -13.40 -4.21 3.64
C GLY A 13 -13.36 -4.67 2.18
N ARG A 14 -12.53 -4.08 1.33
CA ARG A 14 -12.62 -4.30 -0.13
C ARG A 14 -11.79 -5.48 -0.65
N ALA A 15 -10.56 -5.64 -0.18
CA ALA A 15 -9.63 -6.64 -0.70
C ALA A 15 -9.50 -7.83 0.28
N PRO A 16 -9.69 -9.09 -0.17
CA PRO A 16 -9.58 -10.25 0.71
C PRO A 16 -8.23 -10.36 1.43
N GLY A 17 -7.12 -10.17 0.72
CA GLY A 17 -5.77 -10.17 1.31
C GLY A 17 -5.65 -9.12 2.40
N GLN A 18 -6.05 -7.87 2.13
CA GLN A 18 -6.03 -6.78 3.11
C GLN A 18 -6.83 -7.11 4.38
N ARG A 19 -8.07 -7.60 4.19
CA ARG A 19 -8.97 -7.98 5.30
C ARG A 19 -8.36 -9.05 6.19
N PHE A 20 -7.78 -10.08 5.56
CA PHE A 20 -7.18 -11.20 6.27
C PHE A 20 -5.83 -10.84 6.89
N ARG A 21 -5.00 -10.06 6.21
CA ARG A 21 -3.63 -9.83 6.67
C ARG A 21 -3.55 -8.84 7.83
N PHE A 22 -4.37 -7.78 7.82
CA PHE A 22 -4.32 -6.80 8.90
C PHE A 22 -5.66 -6.22 9.38
N GLU A 23 -6.67 -6.03 8.52
CA GLU A 23 -7.88 -5.30 8.97
C GLU A 23 -8.63 -6.04 10.08
N GLN A 24 -8.63 -7.38 10.07
CA GLN A 24 -9.29 -8.18 11.11
C GLN A 24 -8.75 -7.92 12.52
N TYR A 25 -7.56 -7.34 12.65
CA TYR A 25 -6.94 -7.03 13.93
C TYR A 25 -7.22 -5.60 14.43
N PHE A 26 -7.81 -4.72 13.62
CA PHE A 26 -8.06 -3.32 14.00
C PHE A 26 -8.86 -3.22 15.30
N ASP A 27 -10.01 -3.89 15.39
CA ASP A 27 -10.85 -3.89 16.59
C ASP A 27 -10.11 -4.40 17.83
N HIS A 28 -9.21 -5.37 17.66
CA HIS A 28 -8.42 -5.90 18.77
C HIS A 28 -7.37 -4.90 19.22
N LEU A 29 -6.63 -4.30 18.28
CA LEU A 29 -5.59 -3.31 18.55
C LEU A 29 -6.17 -2.04 19.20
N GLU A 30 -7.27 -1.54 18.67
CA GLU A 30 -7.94 -0.34 19.19
C GLU A 30 -8.48 -0.54 20.61
N ARG A 31 -9.04 -1.71 20.91
CA ARG A 31 -9.45 -2.08 22.28
C ARG A 31 -8.28 -2.13 23.28
N HIS A 32 -7.06 -2.33 22.80
CA HIS A 32 -5.84 -2.30 23.61
C HIS A 32 -5.11 -0.95 23.55
N GLY A 33 -5.79 0.11 23.08
CA GLY A 33 -5.27 1.48 23.11
C GLY A 33 -4.26 1.80 22.01
N ILE A 34 -4.22 1.00 20.93
CA ILE A 34 -3.41 1.25 19.74
C ILE A 34 -4.30 1.85 18.66
N GLN A 35 -3.99 3.06 18.19
CA GLN A 35 -4.76 3.71 17.14
C GLN A 35 -4.31 3.20 15.78
N CYS A 36 -5.26 2.68 14.98
CA CYS A 36 -5.01 2.18 13.64
C CYS A 36 -5.54 3.18 12.61
N GLU A 37 -4.69 3.61 11.69
CA GLU A 37 -5.12 4.49 10.60
C GLU A 37 -4.82 3.86 9.24
N LEU A 38 -5.85 3.64 8.42
CA LEU A 38 -5.70 3.09 7.08
C LEU A 38 -5.66 4.17 6.00
N SER A 39 -4.47 4.42 5.45
CA SER A 39 -4.27 5.24 4.26
C SER A 39 -4.31 4.40 2.99
N HIS A 40 -5.44 4.47 2.30
CA HIS A 40 -5.74 3.76 1.07
C HIS A 40 -5.78 4.67 -0.18
N LEU A 41 -5.56 4.09 -1.36
CA LEU A 41 -5.50 4.83 -2.63
C LEU A 41 -6.80 4.74 -3.45
N VAL A 42 -7.42 3.56 -3.45
CA VAL A 42 -8.54 3.18 -4.31
C VAL A 42 -9.85 3.39 -3.57
N THR A 43 -10.66 4.33 -4.05
CA THR A 43 -12.03 4.56 -3.55
C THR A 43 -13.03 3.64 -4.25
N ALA A 44 -14.29 3.66 -3.82
CA ALA A 44 -15.35 2.90 -4.48
C ALA A 44 -15.59 3.35 -5.93
N GLU A 45 -15.44 4.64 -6.22
CA GLU A 45 -15.60 5.22 -7.55
C GLU A 45 -14.46 4.85 -8.49
N ASP A 46 -13.25 4.65 -7.95
CA ASP A 46 -12.08 4.24 -8.72
C ASP A 46 -12.18 2.79 -9.17
N ASP A 47 -12.71 1.91 -8.33
CA ASP A 47 -12.92 0.49 -8.64
C ASP A 47 -13.74 0.31 -9.93
N ALA A 48 -14.74 1.16 -10.14
CA ALA A 48 -15.58 1.12 -11.33
C ALA A 48 -14.83 1.44 -12.63
N VAL A 49 -13.63 2.03 -12.54
CA VAL A 49 -12.92 2.64 -13.68
C VAL A 49 -11.55 2.04 -13.92
N LEU A 50 -10.81 1.72 -12.85
CA LEU A 50 -9.43 1.24 -12.93
C LEU A 50 -9.29 0.02 -13.84
N TYR A 51 -10.26 -0.90 -13.75
CA TYR A 51 -10.26 -2.16 -14.51
C TYR A 51 -10.91 -2.05 -15.90
N ARG A 52 -11.48 -0.89 -16.26
CA ARG A 52 -12.08 -0.67 -17.60
C ARG A 52 -11.03 -0.18 -18.59
N LYS A 53 -11.14 -0.59 -19.87
CA LYS A 53 -10.31 -0.06 -20.96
C LYS A 53 -10.65 1.42 -21.21
N GLY A 54 -9.66 2.25 -21.52
CA GLY A 54 -9.84 3.70 -21.71
C GLY A 54 -9.84 4.51 -20.40
N HIS A 55 -10.63 5.60 -20.37
CA HIS A 55 -10.78 6.55 -19.25
C HIS A 55 -9.47 7.20 -18.77
N TYR A 56 -8.58 7.56 -19.71
CA TYR A 56 -7.24 8.08 -19.40
C TYR A 56 -7.24 9.31 -18.48
N PHE A 57 -8.15 10.26 -18.65
CA PHE A 57 -8.25 11.44 -17.76
C PHE A 57 -8.60 11.05 -16.32
N ARG A 58 -9.55 10.13 -16.13
CA ARG A 58 -9.90 9.65 -14.78
C ARG A 58 -8.75 8.87 -14.15
N LYS A 59 -8.03 8.08 -14.94
CA LYS A 59 -6.82 7.36 -14.48
C LYS A 59 -5.68 8.32 -14.13
N ALA A 60 -5.48 9.39 -14.90
CA ALA A 60 -4.51 10.43 -14.57
C ALA A 60 -4.89 11.15 -13.26
N GLY A 61 -6.18 11.45 -13.07
CA GLY A 61 -6.71 11.97 -11.81
C GLY A 61 -6.45 11.04 -10.62
N PHE A 62 -6.69 9.74 -10.79
CA PHE A 62 -6.37 8.72 -9.78
C PHE A 62 -4.88 8.71 -9.42
N VAL A 63 -3.99 8.73 -10.40
CA VAL A 63 -2.53 8.75 -10.16
C VAL A 63 -2.13 10.02 -9.41
N ARG A 64 -2.64 11.19 -9.84
CA ARG A 64 -2.37 12.46 -9.16
C ARG A 64 -2.83 12.44 -7.69
N ARG A 65 -4.04 11.94 -7.42
CA ARG A 65 -4.58 11.80 -6.07
C ARG A 65 -3.77 10.82 -5.24
N SER A 66 -3.42 9.66 -5.79
CA SER A 66 -2.60 8.66 -5.10
C SER A 66 -1.26 9.24 -4.63
N HIS A 67 -0.63 10.05 -5.49
CA HIS A 67 0.58 10.76 -5.13
C HIS A 67 0.36 11.86 -4.08
N ALA A 68 -0.79 12.55 -4.09
CA ALA A 68 -1.11 13.54 -3.08
C ALA A 68 -1.32 12.89 -1.70
N ILE A 69 -2.05 11.78 -1.64
CA ILE A 69 -2.24 10.98 -0.43
C ILE A 69 -0.88 10.55 0.14
N ARG A 70 -0.03 9.92 -0.68
CA ARG A 70 1.28 9.45 -0.21
C ARG A 70 2.25 10.56 0.16
N ARG A 71 2.14 11.76 -0.43
CA ARG A 71 2.90 12.93 0.04
C ARG A 71 2.43 13.35 1.41
N SER A 72 1.12 13.47 1.61
CA SER A 72 0.54 13.79 2.92
C SER A 72 0.94 12.75 3.98
N ASP A 73 0.94 11.45 3.64
CA ASP A 73 1.44 10.39 4.53
C ASP A 73 2.91 10.58 4.93
N VAL A 74 3.76 11.00 3.98
CA VAL A 74 5.18 11.31 4.28
C VAL A 74 5.30 12.55 5.16
N ASP A 75 4.51 13.59 4.91
CA ASP A 75 4.58 14.84 5.69
C ASP A 75 4.22 14.60 7.17
N ARG A 76 3.32 13.65 7.44
CA ARG A 76 2.85 13.28 8.78
C ARG A 76 3.46 11.98 9.33
N MET A 77 4.44 11.38 8.65
CA MET A 77 4.96 10.04 8.99
C MET A 77 5.54 9.94 10.41
N ASN A 78 6.04 11.05 10.96
CA ASN A 78 6.62 11.10 12.31
C ASN A 78 5.57 11.21 13.43
N GLU A 79 4.29 11.28 13.09
CA GLU A 79 3.20 11.19 14.06
C GLU A 79 2.87 9.74 14.46
N PHE A 80 3.52 8.76 13.81
CA PHE A 80 3.28 7.33 13.98
C PHE A 80 4.48 6.63 14.58
N ASP A 81 4.22 5.61 15.38
CA ASP A 81 5.25 4.74 15.95
C ASP A 81 5.61 3.60 14.99
N ILE A 82 4.62 3.17 14.18
CA ILE A 82 4.75 2.09 13.20
C ILE A 82 4.11 2.51 11.89
N ILE A 83 4.80 2.23 10.78
CA ILE A 83 4.24 2.30 9.43
C ILE A 83 4.19 0.88 8.89
N PHE A 84 2.98 0.35 8.73
CA PHE A 84 2.71 -0.98 8.20
C PHE A 84 2.43 -0.87 6.70
N ILE A 85 3.29 -1.44 5.86
CA ILE A 85 3.19 -1.39 4.40
C ILE A 85 2.73 -2.75 3.89
N PHE A 86 1.50 -2.78 3.35
CA PHE A 86 0.95 -3.98 2.72
C PHE A 86 1.24 -3.96 1.21
N ARG A 87 2.11 -4.87 0.78
CA ARG A 87 2.62 -5.13 -0.58
C ARG A 87 3.40 -3.99 -1.23
N GLU A 88 2.89 -2.77 -1.18
CA GLU A 88 3.52 -1.58 -1.74
C GLU A 88 2.80 -0.31 -1.29
N ALA A 89 3.53 0.81 -1.20
CA ALA A 89 2.93 2.10 -0.89
C ALA A 89 2.14 2.65 -2.09
N LEU A 90 2.69 2.61 -3.30
CA LEU A 90 1.99 3.05 -4.50
C LEU A 90 1.78 1.85 -5.42
N MET A 91 0.61 1.74 -6.07
CA MET A 91 0.28 0.71 -7.08
C MET A 91 1.08 0.88 -8.38
N THR A 92 2.38 1.13 -8.26
CA THR A 92 3.36 1.38 -9.30
C THR A 92 4.69 0.81 -8.84
N ARG A 93 5.64 0.66 -9.76
CA ARG A 93 6.99 0.16 -9.45
C ARG A 93 7.80 1.00 -8.48
N SER A 94 7.42 2.25 -8.24
CA SER A 94 8.25 3.16 -7.45
C SER A 94 8.30 2.72 -5.98
N THR A 95 9.51 2.68 -5.41
CA THR A 95 9.82 2.48 -3.98
C THR A 95 9.98 3.79 -3.22
N ARG A 96 9.78 4.93 -3.89
CA ARG A 96 10.17 6.25 -3.38
C ARG A 96 9.50 6.62 -2.05
N TYR A 97 8.30 6.11 -1.81
CA TYR A 97 7.53 6.44 -0.61
C TYR A 97 7.92 5.52 0.53
N GLU A 98 8.17 4.25 0.24
CA GLU A 98 8.74 3.30 1.17
C GLU A 98 10.13 3.79 1.64
N GLU A 99 10.96 4.28 0.72
CA GLU A 99 12.25 4.94 1.03
C GLU A 99 12.07 6.22 1.83
N ALA A 100 11.01 7.00 1.56
CA ALA A 100 10.72 8.19 2.34
C ALA A 100 10.31 7.85 3.77
N PHE A 101 9.43 6.86 3.96
CA PHE A 101 9.00 6.37 5.26
C PHE A 101 10.16 5.83 6.08
N ARG A 102 11.16 5.22 5.45
CA ARG A 102 12.37 4.73 6.12
C ARG A 102 13.19 5.84 6.81
N ARG A 103 12.97 7.11 6.43
CA ARG A 103 13.57 8.30 7.06
C ARG A 103 12.78 8.81 8.27
N SER A 104 11.64 8.21 8.58
CA SER A 104 10.86 8.53 9.78
C SER A 104 11.50 7.95 11.04
N GLY A 105 11.03 8.41 12.20
CA GLY A 105 11.31 7.74 13.49
C GLY A 105 10.51 6.46 13.72
N ALA A 106 9.56 6.13 12.84
CA ALA A 106 8.67 4.98 12.98
C ALA A 106 9.38 3.67 12.57
N ARG A 107 8.95 2.56 13.16
CA ARG A 107 9.33 1.22 12.72
C ARG A 107 8.57 0.84 11.47
N ILE A 108 9.27 0.30 10.47
CA ILE A 108 8.67 -0.16 9.22
C ILE A 108 8.35 -1.64 9.32
N VAL A 109 7.07 -1.98 9.22
CA VAL A 109 6.60 -3.36 9.04
C VAL A 109 6.23 -3.53 7.58
N PHE A 110 6.77 -4.54 6.91
CA PHE A 110 6.45 -4.83 5.52
C PHE A 110 5.81 -6.22 5.40
N ASP A 111 4.60 -6.26 4.85
CA ASP A 111 3.88 -7.50 4.56
C ASP A 111 3.75 -7.65 3.04
N PHE A 112 4.37 -8.68 2.47
CA PHE A 112 4.34 -8.90 1.02
C PHE A 112 3.23 -9.84 0.53
N ASP A 113 2.34 -10.30 1.42
CA ASP A 113 1.18 -11.19 1.17
C ASP A 113 1.54 -12.61 0.67
N ASP A 114 2.29 -12.70 -0.43
CA ASP A 114 2.73 -13.95 -1.06
C ASP A 114 4.10 -13.77 -1.71
N ALA A 115 5.01 -14.74 -1.51
CA ALA A 115 6.33 -14.77 -2.14
C ALA A 115 6.24 -15.10 -3.64
N ILE A 116 5.15 -15.74 -4.07
CA ILE A 116 4.95 -16.19 -5.44
C ILE A 116 4.18 -15.11 -6.22
N TRP A 117 4.91 -14.13 -6.75
CA TRP A 117 4.36 -13.25 -7.78
C TRP A 117 4.16 -14.03 -9.09
N LEU A 118 3.07 -14.80 -9.20
CA LEU A 118 2.57 -15.23 -10.50
C LEU A 118 2.12 -13.97 -11.24
N THR A 119 2.89 -13.58 -12.26
CA THR A 119 2.58 -12.41 -13.10
C THR A 119 1.31 -12.69 -13.88
N ASN A 120 0.15 -12.46 -13.26
CA ASN A 120 -1.15 -12.60 -13.90
C ASN A 120 -1.35 -11.34 -14.77
N VAL A 121 -0.75 -11.37 -15.97
CA VAL A 121 -0.93 -10.35 -17.00
C VAL A 121 -2.15 -10.75 -17.82
N SER A 122 -3.27 -10.06 -17.61
CA SER A 122 -4.38 -10.09 -18.57
C SER A 122 -3.84 -9.71 -19.96
N ASP A 123 -4.33 -10.34 -21.03
CA ASP A 123 -3.87 -10.09 -22.41
C ASP A 123 -3.82 -8.60 -22.79
N ALA A 124 -4.74 -7.80 -22.28
CA ALA A 124 -4.81 -6.36 -22.47
C ALA A 124 -3.62 -5.56 -21.90
N ASN A 125 -2.91 -6.09 -20.89
CA ASN A 125 -1.84 -5.43 -20.15
C ASN A 125 -0.47 -6.08 -20.37
N ARG A 126 -0.36 -7.09 -21.25
CA ARG A 126 0.90 -7.82 -21.50
C ARG A 126 2.03 -6.91 -21.98
N ARG A 127 1.72 -5.86 -22.75
CA ARG A 127 2.70 -4.85 -23.21
C ARG A 127 3.28 -3.99 -22.07
N TRP A 128 2.60 -3.95 -20.92
CA TRP A 128 3.04 -3.27 -19.71
C TRP A 128 3.50 -4.25 -18.62
N ALA A 129 3.73 -5.53 -18.99
CA ALA A 129 4.25 -6.54 -18.07
C ALA A 129 5.57 -6.12 -17.45
N TRP A 130 6.41 -5.42 -18.24
CA TRP A 130 7.61 -4.80 -17.71
C TRP A 130 7.21 -3.95 -16.51
N LEU A 131 6.25 -3.02 -16.54
CA LEU A 131 5.81 -2.23 -15.37
C LEU A 131 5.38 -2.99 -14.08
N LYS A 132 5.33 -4.33 -14.03
CA LYS A 132 5.20 -5.09 -12.78
C LYS A 132 6.55 -5.73 -12.41
N GLY A 133 7.42 -4.95 -11.76
CA GLY A 133 8.80 -5.38 -11.49
C GLY A 133 8.93 -6.19 -10.22
N ALA A 134 9.35 -7.45 -10.32
CA ALA A 134 9.62 -8.35 -9.20
C ALA A 134 10.80 -7.91 -8.29
N GLY A 135 11.64 -6.98 -8.75
CA GLY A 135 12.79 -6.47 -7.97
C GLY A 135 12.43 -5.56 -6.80
N LYS A 136 11.15 -5.15 -6.68
CA LYS A 136 10.70 -4.29 -5.57
C LYS A 136 10.72 -5.04 -4.24
N THR A 137 10.21 -6.28 -4.22
CA THR A 137 10.02 -7.03 -2.99
C THR A 137 11.32 -7.27 -2.22
N PRO A 138 12.43 -7.73 -2.83
CA PRO A 138 13.69 -7.87 -2.10
C PRO A 138 14.20 -6.56 -1.49
N HIS A 139 14.04 -5.44 -2.20
CA HIS A 139 14.42 -4.11 -1.70
C HIS A 139 13.58 -3.69 -0.49
N LEU A 140 12.26 -3.90 -0.55
CA LEU A 140 11.37 -3.59 0.57
C LEU A 140 11.62 -4.50 1.77
N ILE A 141 11.91 -5.78 1.55
CA ILE A 141 12.32 -6.72 2.60
C ILE A 141 13.58 -6.22 3.30
N ALA A 142 14.59 -5.80 2.53
CA ALA A 142 15.86 -5.32 3.08
C ALA A 142 15.73 -4.00 3.87
N MET A 143 14.71 -3.18 3.58
CA MET A 143 14.54 -1.89 4.24
C MET A 143 13.72 -1.94 5.53
N ALA A 144 12.88 -2.97 5.68
CA ALA A 144 11.92 -3.07 6.77
C ALA A 144 12.60 -3.48 8.09
N ASP A 145 12.07 -2.98 9.21
CA ASP A 145 12.49 -3.43 10.55
C ASP A 145 11.89 -4.81 10.89
N LEU A 146 10.72 -5.11 10.32
CA LEU A 146 10.04 -6.40 10.45
C LEU A 146 9.37 -6.78 9.14
N VAL A 147 9.45 -8.06 8.77
CA VAL A 147 8.80 -8.61 7.58
C VAL A 147 7.77 -9.65 8.00
N MET A 148 6.56 -9.54 7.43
CA MET A 148 5.50 -10.54 7.54
C MET A 148 5.30 -11.24 6.20
N ALA A 149 5.25 -12.58 6.24
CA ALA A 149 5.13 -13.47 5.09
C ALA A 149 3.95 -14.41 5.32
#